data_AF-G4YEV5-F1
#
_entry.id   AF-G4YEV5-F1
#
_cell.length_a   1.000
_cell.length_b   1.000
_cell.length_c   1.000
_cell.angle_alpha   90.00
_cell.angle_beta   90.00
_cell.angle_gamma   90.00
#
_symmetry.space_group_name_H-M   'P 1'
#
loop_
_entity.id
_entity.type
_entity.pdbx_description
1 polymer ?
#
loop_
_entity_poly.entity_id
_entity_poly.type
_entity_poly.pdbx_seq_one_letter_code
_entity_poly.pdbx_strand_id
1 'polypeptide(L)'
;KEGGRISLDDVKKNAKRALSYGRRKGVLTDAGDAGEKFLLSKATKPEHETLIKSVRGEIKRRYGVGVPAKKGRKFVKGSQEAKDHMARIRAMRKHGKAGGSFTF
;
A
#
# COMPACT_ATOMS: atom_id res chain seq x y z
N LYS A 1 9.91 -22.92 28.82
CA LYS A 1 9.11 -21.97 28.02
C LYS A 1 9.39 -20.58 28.57
N GLU A 2 10.31 -19.84 27.95
CA GLU A 2 10.79 -18.56 28.49
C GLU A 2 9.70 -17.49 28.33
N GLY A 3 9.00 -17.21 29.44
CA GLY A 3 8.16 -16.02 29.58
C GLY A 3 9.03 -14.80 29.82
N GLY A 4 9.65 -14.29 28.75
CA GLY A 4 10.36 -13.01 28.80
C GLY A 4 9.38 -11.85 28.99
N ARG A 5 9.74 -10.86 29.80
CA ARG A 5 8.98 -9.60 29.96
C ARG A 5 8.84 -8.95 28.58
N ILE A 6 7.62 -8.97 28.03
CA ILE A 6 7.32 -8.29 26.78
C ILE A 6 7.35 -6.78 27.05
N SER A 7 8.30 -6.07 26.46
CA SER A 7 8.33 -4.61 26.51
C SER A 7 7.28 -4.02 25.56
N LEU A 8 6.80 -2.81 25.85
CA LEU A 8 5.90 -2.08 24.94
C LEU A 8 6.55 -1.82 23.57
N ASP A 9 7.87 -1.67 23.54
CA ASP A 9 8.63 -1.48 22.30
C ASP A 9 8.60 -2.73 21.41
N ASP A 10 8.70 -3.91 22.01
CA ASP A 10 8.57 -5.17 21.28
C ASP A 10 7.16 -5.35 20.72
N VAL A 11 6.13 -4.98 21.48
CA VAL A 11 4.73 -4.97 21.00
C VAL A 11 4.59 -4.04 19.81
N LYS A 12 5.10 -2.80 19.90
CA LYS A 12 5.05 -1.81 18.82
C LYS A 12 5.77 -2.30 17.57
N LYS A 13 6.94 -2.93 17.72
CA LYS A 13 7.72 -3.50 16.62
C LYS A 13 6.98 -4.65 15.95
N ASN A 14 6.42 -5.57 16.74
CA ASN A 14 5.67 -6.71 16.22
C ASN A 14 4.37 -6.29 15.55
N ALA A 15 3.66 -5.30 16.09
CA ALA A 15 2.47 -4.72 15.48
C ALA A 15 2.78 -4.09 14.11
N LYS A 16 3.87 -3.32 14.00
CA LYS A 16 4.32 -2.75 12.71
C LYS A 16 4.66 -3.85 11.69
N ARG A 17 5.29 -4.93 12.12
CA ARG A 17 5.61 -6.09 11.27
C ARG A 17 4.34 -6.80 10.79
N ALA A 18 3.39 -7.05 11.68
CA ALA A 18 2.10 -7.65 11.35
C ALA A 18 1.33 -6.79 10.35
N LEU A 19 1.26 -5.47 10.56
CA LEU A 19 0.63 -4.52 9.64
C LEU A 19 1.29 -4.57 8.25
N SER A 20 2.63 -4.57 8.21
CA SER A 20 3.38 -4.64 6.96
C SER A 20 3.13 -5.96 6.22
N TYR A 21 3.06 -7.07 6.95
CA TYR A 21 2.75 -8.38 6.42
C TYR A 21 1.33 -8.45 5.84
N GLY A 22 0.33 -8.00 6.60
CA GLY A 22 -1.07 -7.95 6.17
C GLY A 22 -1.27 -7.10 4.91
N ARG A 23 -0.58 -5.95 4.81
CA ARG A 23 -0.56 -5.13 3.58
C ARG A 23 0.07 -5.86 2.40
N ARG A 24 1.22 -6.51 2.60
CA ARG A 24 1.96 -7.20 1.52
C ARG A 24 1.22 -8.44 1.01
N LYS A 25 0.52 -9.15 1.89
CA LYS A 25 -0.19 -10.40 1.56
C LYS A 25 -1.62 -10.17 1.08
N GLY A 26 -2.13 -8.95 1.16
CA GLY A 26 -3.50 -8.64 0.70
C GLY A 26 -4.57 -8.87 1.76
N VAL A 27 -4.25 -9.37 2.96
CA VAL A 27 -5.24 -9.69 4.02
C VAL A 27 -6.13 -8.49 4.36
N LEU A 28 -5.56 -7.28 4.44
CA LEU A 28 -6.34 -6.06 4.70
C LEU A 28 -7.19 -5.63 3.51
N THR A 29 -6.73 -5.90 2.29
CA THR A 29 -7.49 -5.68 1.06
C THR A 29 -8.70 -6.59 1.04
N ASP A 30 -8.49 -7.88 1.26
CA ASP A 30 -9.51 -8.92 1.23
C ASP A 30 -10.60 -8.65 2.28
N ALA A 31 -10.21 -8.29 3.50
CA ALA A 31 -11.14 -7.89 4.55
C ALA A 31 -11.95 -6.65 4.16
N GLY A 32 -11.32 -5.67 3.52
CA GLY A 32 -11.99 -4.47 3.03
C GLY A 32 -12.97 -4.74 1.88
N ASP A 33 -12.63 -5.65 0.96
CA ASP A 33 -13.50 -6.04 -0.16
C ASP A 33 -14.69 -6.88 0.34
N ALA A 34 -14.46 -7.78 1.30
CA ALA A 34 -15.53 -8.53 1.96
C ALA A 34 -16.49 -7.59 2.72
N GLY A 35 -15.95 -6.60 3.42
CA GLY A 35 -16.75 -5.59 4.12
C GLY A 35 -17.58 -4.73 3.15
N GLU A 36 -16.98 -4.28 2.06
CA GLU A 36 -17.70 -3.53 1.00
C GLU A 36 -18.84 -4.37 0.42
N LYS A 37 -18.56 -5.62 0.04
CA LYS A 37 -19.58 -6.52 -0.51
C LYS A 37 -20.72 -6.79 0.47
N PHE A 38 -20.39 -6.97 1.75
CA PHE A 38 -21.39 -7.14 2.81
C PHE A 38 -22.28 -5.90 2.94
N LEU A 39 -21.69 -4.70 3.01
CA LEU A 39 -22.45 -3.46 3.13
C LEU A 39 -23.31 -3.18 1.90
N LEU A 40 -22.81 -3.45 0.69
CA LEU A 40 -23.57 -3.35 -0.54
C LEU A 40 -24.75 -4.34 -0.56
N SER A 41 -24.58 -5.56 -0.03
CA SER A 41 -25.68 -6.54 0.06
C SER A 41 -26.80 -6.12 1.01
N LYS A 42 -26.53 -5.20 1.94
CA LYS A 42 -27.51 -4.66 2.89
C LYS A 42 -28.06 -3.31 2.47
N ALA A 43 -27.48 -2.68 1.45
CA ALA A 43 -27.93 -1.41 0.95
C ALA A 43 -29.26 -1.58 0.19
N THR A 44 -30.29 -0.87 0.63
CA THR A 44 -31.62 -0.87 0.00
C THR A 44 -31.85 0.34 -0.90
N LYS A 45 -31.01 1.38 -0.78
CA LYS A 45 -31.11 2.64 -1.53
C LYS A 45 -29.83 2.92 -2.32
N PRO A 46 -29.93 3.54 -3.52
CA PRO A 46 -28.77 3.82 -4.38
C PRO A 46 -27.79 4.84 -3.76
N GLU A 47 -28.28 5.74 -2.90
CA GLU A 47 -27.44 6.70 -2.17
C GLU A 47 -26.44 6.00 -1.23
N HIS A 48 -26.85 4.90 -0.59
CA HIS A 48 -26.00 4.14 0.32
C HIS A 48 -24.87 3.44 -0.43
N GLU A 49 -25.14 2.91 -1.63
CA GLU A 49 -24.07 2.34 -2.46
C GLU A 49 -23.03 3.40 -2.86
N THR A 50 -23.51 4.59 -3.22
CA THR A 50 -22.64 5.70 -3.62
C THR A 50 -21.73 6.11 -2.48
N LEU A 51 -22.28 6.21 -1.27
CA LEU A 51 -21.50 6.48 -0.06
C LEU A 51 -20.47 5.38 0.23
N ILE A 52 -20.88 4.11 0.17
CA ILE A 52 -19.98 2.96 0.42
C ILE A 52 -18.81 2.96 -0.57
N LYS A 53 -19.09 3.14 -1.86
CA LYS A 53 -18.07 3.20 -2.92
C LYS A 53 -17.14 4.41 -2.74
N SER A 54 -17.69 5.57 -2.35
CA SER A 54 -16.91 6.78 -2.05
C SER A 54 -15.93 6.56 -0.90
N VAL A 55 -16.41 6.01 0.22
CA VAL A 55 -15.58 5.67 1.39
C VAL A 55 -14.52 4.64 1.02
N ARG A 56 -14.86 3.62 0.22
CA ARG A 56 -13.88 2.65 -0.29
C ARG A 56 -12.77 3.33 -1.11
N GLY A 57 -13.15 4.26 -1.99
CA GLY A 57 -12.22 5.07 -2.77
C GLY A 57 -11.26 5.87 -1.89
N GLU A 58 -11.77 6.49 -0.82
CA GLU A 58 -10.93 7.19 0.15
C GLU A 58 -9.96 6.26 0.89
N ILE A 59 -10.43 5.07 1.29
CA ILE A 59 -9.58 4.10 1.98
C ILE A 59 -8.43 3.64 1.08
N LYS A 60 -8.72 3.35 -0.20
CA LYS A 60 -7.71 3.04 -1.21
C LYS A 60 -6.70 4.17 -1.37
N ARG A 61 -7.17 5.42 -1.44
CA ARG A 61 -6.32 6.61 -1.64
C ARG A 61 -5.44 6.93 -0.44
N ARG A 62 -6.01 6.96 0.77
CA ARG A 62 -5.30 7.39 1.99
C ARG A 62 -4.41 6.29 2.58
N TYR A 63 -4.87 5.05 2.55
CA TYR A 63 -4.22 3.94 3.26
C TYR A 63 -3.60 2.89 2.35
N GLY A 64 -3.84 2.96 1.02
CA GLY A 64 -3.31 2.00 0.05
C GLY A 64 -3.88 0.59 0.19
N VAL A 65 -4.94 0.41 1.00
CA VAL A 65 -5.63 -0.88 1.17
C VAL A 65 -6.52 -1.09 -0.04
N GLY A 66 -6.34 -2.20 -0.76
CA GLY A 66 -7.02 -2.45 -2.04
C GLY A 66 -6.28 -1.92 -3.28
N VAL A 67 -5.10 -1.33 -3.12
CA VAL A 67 -4.21 -1.04 -4.25
C VAL A 67 -3.34 -2.28 -4.46
N PRO A 68 -3.36 -2.91 -5.65
CA PRO A 68 -2.47 -4.03 -5.92
C PRO A 68 -1.03 -3.54 -5.68
N ALA A 69 -0.32 -4.20 -4.78
CA ALA A 69 1.08 -3.91 -4.55
C ALA A 69 1.77 -4.03 -5.90
N LYS A 70 2.34 -2.91 -6.41
CA LYS A 70 3.13 -2.94 -7.63
C LYS A 70 4.23 -3.97 -7.38
N LYS A 71 4.09 -5.17 -7.95
CA LYS A 71 5.20 -6.11 -8.07
C LYS A 71 6.25 -5.34 -8.84
N GLY A 72 7.22 -4.78 -8.11
CA GLY A 72 8.35 -4.12 -8.73
C GLY A 72 8.92 -5.11 -9.74
N ARG A 73 8.89 -4.75 -11.02
CA ARG A 73 9.47 -5.57 -12.07
C ARG A 73 10.95 -5.67 -11.72
N LYS A 74 11.35 -6.84 -11.19
CA LYS A 74 12.74 -7.07 -10.79
C LYS A 74 13.51 -7.29 -12.09
N PHE A 75 14.21 -6.27 -12.54
CA PHE A 75 15.09 -6.41 -13.68
C PHE A 75 16.31 -7.25 -13.29
N VAL A 76 16.79 -8.09 -14.20
CA VAL A 76 18.07 -8.79 -14.03
C VAL A 76 19.18 -7.75 -13.99
N LYS A 77 20.11 -7.87 -13.03
CA LYS A 77 21.22 -6.93 -12.84
C LYS A 77 22.03 -6.83 -14.14
N GLY A 78 22.15 -5.62 -14.69
CA GLY A 78 22.90 -5.35 -15.94
C GLY A 78 22.13 -5.55 -17.24
N SER A 79 20.88 -6.03 -17.20
CA SER A 79 20.02 -6.16 -18.39
C SER A 79 19.76 -4.82 -19.08
N GLN A 80 19.53 -4.86 -20.39
CA GLN A 80 19.19 -3.67 -21.18
C GLN A 80 17.91 -3.01 -20.66
N GLU A 81 16.91 -3.81 -20.29
CA GLU A 81 15.67 -3.34 -19.68
C GLU A 81 15.91 -2.55 -18.36
N ALA A 82 16.88 -2.96 -17.54
CA ALA A 82 17.26 -2.22 -16.33
C ALA A 82 17.88 -0.86 -16.67
N LYS A 83 18.75 -0.82 -17.69
CA LYS A 83 19.40 0.41 -18.16
C LYS A 83 18.38 1.39 -18.73
N ASP A 84 17.44 0.91 -19.54
CA ASP A 84 16.39 1.71 -20.16
C ASP A 84 15.40 2.25 -19.14
N HIS A 85 15.01 1.43 -18.15
CA HIS A 85 14.18 1.87 -17.03
C HIS A 85 14.88 2.97 -16.21
N MET A 86 16.17 2.82 -15.93
CA MET A 86 16.95 3.83 -15.23
C MET A 86 17.16 5.11 -16.06
N ALA A 87 17.34 4.99 -17.38
CA ALA A 87 17.41 6.13 -18.28
C ALA A 87 16.09 6.91 -18.29
N ARG A 88 14.95 6.21 -18.33
CA ARG A 88 13.61 6.81 -18.23
C ARG A 88 13.40 7.53 -16.89
N ILE A 89 13.80 6.94 -15.77
CA ILE A 89 13.73 7.59 -14.45
C ILE A 89 14.62 8.85 -14.43
N ARG A 90 15.83 8.78 -14.98
CA ARG A 90 16.74 9.94 -15.05
C ARG A 90 16.15 11.06 -15.91
N ALA A 91 15.52 10.73 -17.04
CA ALA A 91 14.83 11.70 -17.90
C ALA A 91 13.66 12.36 -17.16
N MET A 92 12.82 11.58 -16.47
CA MET A 92 11.73 12.11 -15.64
C MET A 92 12.23 13.04 -14.53
N ARG A 93 13.36 12.71 -13.88
CA ARG A 93 13.99 13.60 -12.87
C ARG A 93 14.56 14.88 -13.48
N LYS A 94 15.05 14.84 -14.73
CA LYS A 94 15.56 16.04 -15.41
C LYS A 94 14.45 16.99 -15.85
N HIS A 95 13.28 16.47 -16.23
CA HIS A 95 12.12 17.28 -16.59
C HIS A 95 11.32 17.77 -15.37
N GLY A 96 11.39 17.08 -14.23
CA GLY A 96 10.83 17.52 -12.95
C GLY A 96 11.82 18.34 -12.11
N LYS A 97 12.29 19.48 -12.61
CA LYS A 97 13.11 20.40 -11.81
C LYS A 97 12.24 21.25 -10.88
N ALA A 98 12.06 20.80 -9.64
CA ALA A 98 12.03 21.66 -8.45
C ALA A 98 12.21 20.79 -7.19
N GLY A 99 13.31 21.01 -6.46
CA GLY A 99 13.46 20.55 -5.06
C GLY A 99 14.25 19.27 -4.84
N GLY A 100 15.58 19.32 -5.03
CA GLY A 100 16.48 18.35 -4.39
C GLY A 100 16.66 18.71 -2.93
N SER A 101 16.16 17.89 -2.00
CA SER A 101 16.45 18.02 -0.56
C SER A 101 17.84 17.46 -0.27
N PHE A 102 18.88 18.25 -0.56
CA PHE A 102 20.15 18.20 0.16
C PHE A 102 20.21 19.46 1.01
N THR A 103 19.78 19.36 2.25
CA THR A 103 20.17 20.32 3.29
C THR A 103 21.55 19.90 3.77
N PHE A 104 22.52 20.81 3.64
CA PHE A 104 23.83 20.73 4.29
C PHE A 104 23.67 20.76 5.82
#